data_AF-A0A949YM40-F1
#
_entry.id   AF-A0A949YM40-F1
#
_cell.length_a   1.000
_cell.length_b   1.000
_cell.length_c   1.000
_cell.angle_alpha   90.00
_cell.angle_beta   90.00
_cell.angle_gamma   90.00
#
_symmetry.space_group_name_H-M   'P 1'
#
loop_
_entity.id
_entity.type
_entity.pdbx_description
1 polymer ?
#
loop_
_entity_poly.entity_id
_entity_poly.type
_entity_poly.pdbx_seq_one_letter_code
_entity_poly.pdbx_strand_id
1 'polypeptide(L)'
;MSAQRQNRADPPGGEPIRDEEWVRVPAVVDVNGDKIVTLHDERGRPETRLLAELMLEAFVGPRPSGHVVHFKDGNRLNCQLTNLEWVAAPATRDQTARARAIATRERADAMRRTLEGRPHSDSALLVAEDRLR
;
A
#
# COMPACT_ATOMS: atom_id res chain seq x y z
N MET A 1 -11.23 26.05 25.59
CA MET A 1 -12.68 25.83 25.40
C MET A 1 -12.88 24.36 25.06
N SER A 2 -13.28 23.56 26.05
CA SER A 2 -13.33 22.10 25.95
C SER A 2 -14.75 21.65 25.59
N ALA A 3 -14.93 21.08 24.40
CA ALA A 3 -16.22 20.53 23.98
C ALA A 3 -16.45 19.17 24.65
N GLN A 4 -17.43 19.09 25.55
CA GLN A 4 -17.90 17.84 26.13
C GLN A 4 -18.63 17.03 25.05
N ARG A 5 -18.13 15.81 24.76
CA ARG A 5 -18.86 14.81 23.99
C ARG A 5 -19.99 14.25 24.86
N GLN A 6 -21.24 14.47 24.45
CA GLN A 6 -22.38 13.77 25.01
C GLN A 6 -22.37 12.33 24.48
N ASN A 7 -22.05 11.38 25.36
CA ASN A 7 -22.25 9.96 25.09
C ASN A 7 -23.75 9.69 25.07
N ARG A 8 -24.32 9.48 23.87
CA ARG A 8 -25.65 8.91 23.73
C ARG A 8 -25.51 7.42 23.95
N ALA A 9 -25.83 6.97 25.17
CA ALA A 9 -25.90 5.55 25.48
C ALA A 9 -27.20 4.99 24.89
N ASP A 10 -27.09 4.00 24.01
CA ASP A 10 -28.27 3.23 23.58
C ASP A 10 -28.72 2.32 24.73
N PRO A 11 -30.03 2.24 25.05
CA PRO A 11 -30.51 1.37 26.11
C PRO A 11 -30.46 -0.11 25.70
N PRO A 12 -30.05 -1.02 26.60
CA PRO A 12 -29.99 -2.44 26.29
C PRO A 12 -31.40 -3.05 26.34
N GLY A 13 -31.87 -3.60 25.22
CA GLY A 13 -33.01 -4.53 25.19
C GLY A 13 -34.29 -4.09 24.46
N GLY A 14 -34.26 -3.04 23.64
CA GLY A 14 -35.38 -2.72 22.75
C GLY A 14 -35.39 -3.60 21.50
N GLU A 15 -36.55 -4.17 21.13
CA GLU A 15 -36.75 -4.77 19.80
C GLU A 15 -36.36 -3.76 18.71
N PRO A 16 -35.75 -4.18 17.58
CA PRO A 16 -35.34 -3.26 16.53
C PRO A 16 -36.58 -2.51 16.04
N ILE A 17 -36.56 -1.19 16.14
CA ILE A 17 -37.69 -0.33 15.78
C ILE A 17 -37.95 -0.53 14.29
N ARG A 18 -39.08 -1.17 13.94
CA ARG A 18 -39.37 -1.65 12.59
C ARG A 18 -39.96 -0.59 11.64
N ASP A 19 -40.15 0.63 12.12
CA ASP A 19 -40.76 1.75 11.37
C ASP A 19 -39.89 3.01 11.34
N GLU A 20 -38.55 2.87 11.39
CA GLU A 20 -37.66 4.02 11.35
C GLU A 20 -37.47 4.54 9.93
N GLU A 21 -38.00 5.74 9.70
CA GLU A 21 -37.63 6.58 8.56
C GLU A 21 -36.09 6.73 8.55
N TRP A 22 -35.45 6.21 7.50
CA TRP A 22 -34.00 6.28 7.36
C TRP A 22 -33.56 7.75 7.25
N VAL A 23 -33.10 8.32 8.36
CA VAL A 23 -32.58 9.69 8.38
C VAL A 23 -31.17 9.68 7.80
N ARG A 24 -30.93 10.54 6.81
CA ARG A 24 -29.57 10.76 6.30
C ARG A 24 -28.74 11.46 7.36
N VAL A 25 -27.75 10.75 7.88
CA VAL A 25 -26.74 11.32 8.78
C VAL A 25 -25.57 11.85 7.93
N PRO A 26 -25.06 13.06 8.20
CA PRO A 26 -23.83 13.53 7.58
C PRO A 26 -22.67 12.55 7.80
N ALA A 27 -21.89 12.29 6.75
CA ALA A 27 -20.73 11.42 6.86
C ALA A 27 -19.67 12.04 7.78
N VAL A 28 -19.10 11.22 8.66
CA VAL A 28 -17.92 11.60 9.46
C VAL A 28 -16.68 11.43 8.58
N VAL A 29 -15.82 12.45 8.58
CA VAL A 29 -14.60 12.51 7.77
C VAL A 29 -13.41 12.71 8.70
N ASP A 30 -12.31 11.99 8.45
CA ASP A 30 -11.07 12.11 9.23
C ASP A 30 -10.19 13.30 8.77
N VAL A 31 -9.02 13.46 9.37
CA VAL A 31 -8.06 14.52 9.02
C VAL A 31 -7.46 14.38 7.61
N ASN A 32 -7.55 13.19 7.01
CA ASN A 32 -7.03 12.87 5.68
C ASN A 32 -8.09 13.07 4.58
N GLY A 33 -9.33 13.40 4.96
CA GLY A 33 -10.46 13.54 4.04
C GLY A 33 -11.15 12.22 3.71
N ASP A 34 -10.92 11.15 4.49
CA ASP A 34 -11.59 9.86 4.30
C ASP A 34 -12.87 9.75 5.11
N LYS A 35 -13.90 9.12 4.53
CA LYS A 35 -15.10 8.74 5.29
C LYS A 35 -14.78 7.60 6.25
N ILE A 36 -15.10 7.80 7.52
CA ILE A 36 -14.89 6.83 8.58
C ILE A 36 -16.19 6.49 9.29
N VAL A 37 -16.25 5.28 9.83
CA VAL A 37 -17.32 4.84 10.73
C VAL A 37 -16.69 4.23 11.99
N THR A 38 -17.34 4.43 13.13
CA THR A 38 -16.96 3.76 14.37
C THR A 38 -17.97 2.66 14.65
N LEU A 39 -17.49 1.42 14.62
CA LEU A 39 -18.24 0.22 14.95
C LEU A 39 -18.00 -0.11 16.42
N HIS A 40 -18.98 -0.68 17.11
CA HIS A 40 -18.80 -1.18 18.47
C HIS A 40 -18.92 -2.70 18.45
N ASP A 41 -17.97 -3.39 19.08
CA ASP A 41 -18.06 -4.84 19.26
C ASP A 41 -19.11 -5.22 20.31
N GLU A 42 -19.37 -6.52 20.49
CA GLU A 42 -20.31 -7.04 21.49
C GLU A 42 -19.96 -6.65 22.94
N ARG A 43 -18.71 -6.23 23.18
CA ARG A 43 -18.22 -5.76 24.48
C ARG A 43 -18.27 -4.24 24.60
N GLY A 44 -18.83 -3.55 23.61
CA GLY A 44 -18.92 -2.09 23.54
C GLY A 44 -17.59 -1.41 23.22
N ARG A 45 -16.56 -2.13 22.77
CA ARG A 45 -15.27 -1.54 22.41
C ARG A 45 -15.38 -0.91 21.02
N PRO A 46 -15.03 0.38 20.86
CA PRO A 46 -15.10 1.05 19.57
C PRO A 46 -13.91 0.67 18.68
N GLU A 47 -14.17 0.45 17.40
CA GLU A 47 -13.19 0.31 16.33
C GLU A 47 -13.56 1.27 15.19
N THR A 48 -12.66 2.19 14.87
CA THR A 48 -12.85 3.11 13.75
C THR A 48 -12.25 2.51 12.48
N ARG A 49 -13.05 2.44 11.42
CA ARG A 49 -12.67 1.87 10.13
C ARG A 49 -13.01 2.82 8.98
N LEU A 50 -12.23 2.73 7.91
CA LEU A 50 -12.50 3.43 6.66
C LEU A 50 -13.74 2.84 6.00
N LEU A 51 -14.69 3.70 5.64
CA LEU A 51 -15.91 3.25 4.96
C LEU A 51 -15.56 2.52 3.65
N ALA A 52 -14.59 3.03 2.89
CA ALA A 52 -14.18 2.42 1.62
C ALA A 52 -13.58 1.01 1.80
N GLU A 53 -12.81 0.76 2.87
CA GLU A 53 -12.32 -0.59 3.19
C GLU A 53 -13.47 -1.53 3.52
N LEU A 54 -14.42 -1.11 4.36
CA LEU A 54 -15.60 -1.91 4.70
C LEU A 54 -16.44 -2.27 3.47
N MET A 55 -16.62 -1.32 2.55
CA MET A 55 -17.34 -1.57 1.30
C MET A 55 -16.64 -2.64 0.45
N LEU A 56 -15.32 -2.56 0.27
CA LEU A 56 -14.59 -3.57 -0.49
C LEU A 56 -14.56 -4.92 0.22
N GLU A 57 -14.34 -4.96 1.54
CA GLU A 57 -14.35 -6.19 2.33
C GLU A 57 -15.70 -6.91 2.26
N ALA A 58 -16.81 -6.16 2.34
CA ALA A 58 -18.15 -6.73 2.33
C ALA A 58 -18.61 -7.23 0.96
N PHE A 59 -18.24 -6.53 -0.13
CA PHE A 59 -18.80 -6.79 -1.46
C PHE A 59 -17.82 -7.40 -2.47
N VAL A 60 -16.50 -7.21 -2.29
CA VAL A 60 -15.46 -7.78 -3.17
C VAL A 60 -14.74 -8.94 -2.48
N GLY A 61 -14.57 -8.85 -1.17
CA GLY A 61 -13.93 -9.87 -0.34
C GLY A 61 -12.74 -9.31 0.46
N PRO A 62 -12.08 -10.17 1.24
CA PRO A 62 -11.07 -9.76 2.20
C PRO A 62 -9.91 -9.03 1.52
N ARG A 63 -9.37 -8.02 2.19
CA ARG A 63 -8.22 -7.24 1.70
C ARG A 63 -7.04 -8.18 1.39
N PRO A 64 -6.57 -8.26 0.13
CA PRO A 64 -5.38 -9.03 -0.20
C PRO A 64 -4.14 -8.48 0.52
N SER A 65 -3.19 -9.35 0.87
CA SER A 65 -1.97 -8.92 1.55
C SER A 65 -1.21 -7.88 0.73
N GLY A 66 -0.73 -6.82 1.39
CA GLY A 66 0.00 -5.73 0.75
C GLY A 66 -0.84 -4.86 -0.20
N HIS A 67 -2.17 -4.95 -0.17
CA HIS A 67 -3.05 -4.08 -0.96
C HIS A 67 -3.65 -2.96 -0.11
N VAL A 68 -3.95 -1.85 -0.77
CA VAL A 68 -4.62 -0.66 -0.21
C VAL A 68 -5.82 -0.30 -1.09
N VAL A 69 -6.74 0.48 -0.52
CA VAL A 69 -7.87 1.02 -1.28
C VAL A 69 -7.38 2.06 -2.28
N HIS A 70 -7.88 1.98 -3.51
CA HIS A 70 -7.72 3.00 -4.53
C HIS A 70 -9.07 3.59 -4.93
N PHE A 71 -9.10 4.92 -5.11
CA PHE A 71 -10.25 5.68 -5.60
C PHE A 71 -10.00 6.04 -7.06
N LYS A 72 -10.75 5.45 -7.99
CA LYS A 72 -10.52 5.59 -9.44
C LYS A 72 -10.66 7.05 -9.91
N ASP A 73 -11.54 7.81 -9.29
CA ASP A 73 -11.79 9.23 -9.58
C ASP A 73 -10.90 10.19 -8.77
N GLY A 74 -10.05 9.69 -7.87
CA GLY A 74 -9.24 10.49 -6.95
C GLY A 74 -10.03 11.20 -5.82
N ASN A 75 -11.35 11.01 -5.75
CA ASN A 75 -12.20 11.61 -4.73
C ASN A 75 -12.45 10.65 -3.56
N ARG A 76 -11.78 10.91 -2.44
CA ARG A 76 -11.82 10.10 -1.21
C ARG A 76 -13.21 10.05 -0.54
N LEU A 77 -14.10 10.98 -0.88
CA LEU A 77 -15.48 11.00 -0.38
C LEU A 77 -16.43 10.14 -1.22
N ASN A 78 -16.04 9.73 -2.43
CA ASN A 78 -16.84 8.88 -3.30
C ASN A 78 -16.57 7.39 -3.00
N CYS A 79 -17.26 6.86 -2.00
CA CYS A 79 -17.16 5.45 -1.59
C CYS A 79 -18.13 4.52 -2.36
N GLN A 80 -18.59 4.89 -3.55
CA GLN A 80 -19.37 3.99 -4.40
C GLN A 80 -18.52 2.79 -4.79
N LEU A 81 -19.05 1.57 -4.70
CA LEU A 81 -18.28 0.34 -4.94
C LEU A 81 -17.61 0.31 -6.32
N THR A 82 -18.27 0.87 -7.33
CA THR A 82 -17.74 0.97 -8.71
C THR A 82 -16.49 1.85 -8.81
N ASN A 83 -16.32 2.80 -7.89
CA ASN A 83 -15.17 3.72 -7.79
C ASN A 83 -14.01 3.16 -6.96
N LEU A 84 -14.19 2.01 -6.30
CA LEU A 84 -13.22 1.43 -5.39
C LEU A 84 -12.58 0.19 -6.01
N GLU A 85 -11.31 -0.06 -5.66
CA GLU A 85 -10.62 -1.30 -5.96
C GLU A 85 -9.46 -1.52 -5.00
N TRP A 86 -9.04 -2.77 -4.85
CA TRP A 86 -7.79 -3.12 -4.17
C TRP A 86 -6.63 -2.96 -5.15
N VAL A 87 -5.62 -2.18 -4.78
CA VAL A 87 -4.36 -2.07 -5.54
C VAL A 87 -3.18 -2.43 -4.67
N ALA A 88 -2.12 -2.96 -5.26
CA ALA A 88 -0.87 -3.18 -4.54
C ALA A 88 -0.38 -1.85 -3.94
N ALA A 89 0.02 -1.88 -2.67
CA ALA A 89 0.56 -0.72 -2.00
C ALA A 89 1.78 -0.22 -2.77
N PRO A 90 1.88 1.08 -3.07
CA PRO A 90 3.08 1.62 -3.70
C PRO A 90 4.27 1.31 -2.80
N ALA A 91 5.34 0.77 -3.39
CA ALA A 91 6.58 0.47 -2.67
C ALA A 91 6.99 1.72 -1.90
N THR A 92 7.20 1.58 -0.60
CA THR A 92 7.61 2.72 0.24
C THR A 92 8.87 3.36 -0.34
N ARG A 93 9.08 4.65 -0.06
CA ARG A 93 10.25 5.40 -0.58
C ARG A 93 11.57 4.68 -0.27
N ASP A 94 11.64 4.01 0.89
CA ASP A 94 12.76 3.17 1.30
C ASP A 94 12.89 1.86 0.52
N GLN A 95 11.78 1.17 0.23
CA GLN A 95 11.81 -0.03 -0.63
C GLN A 95 12.22 0.32 -2.06
N THR A 96 11.71 1.43 -2.58
CA THR A 96 12.08 1.93 -3.92
C THR A 96 13.56 2.34 -3.96
N ALA A 97 14.06 3.01 -2.93
CA ALA A 97 15.47 3.38 -2.82
C ALA A 97 16.38 2.16 -2.69
N ARG A 98 16.02 1.17 -1.86
CA ARG A 98 16.74 -0.10 -1.73
C ARG A 98 16.76 -0.89 -3.04
N ALA A 99 15.62 -1.01 -3.72
CA ALA A 99 15.55 -1.66 -5.03
C ALA A 99 16.44 -0.98 -6.08
N ARG A 100 16.46 0.36 -6.11
CA ARG A 100 17.37 1.12 -6.99
C ARG A 100 18.84 0.92 -6.63
N ALA A 101 19.18 0.87 -5.34
CA ALA A 101 20.55 0.62 -4.88
C ALA A 101 21.04 -0.77 -5.28
N ILE A 102 20.21 -1.80 -5.13
CA ILE A 102 20.51 -3.17 -5.57
C ILE A 102 20.74 -3.21 -7.09
N ALA A 103 19.82 -2.65 -7.88
CA ALA A 103 19.95 -2.61 -9.34
C ALA A 103 21.21 -1.85 -9.81
N THR A 104 21.60 -0.79 -9.09
CA THR A 104 22.82 -0.02 -9.39
C THR A 104 24.07 -0.85 -9.12
N ARG A 105 24.08 -1.60 -8.01
CA ARG A 105 25.20 -2.49 -7.64
C ARG A 105 25.33 -3.64 -8.63
N GLU A 106 24.23 -4.29 -9.01
CA GLU A 106 24.25 -5.36 -10.01
C GLU A 106 24.77 -4.87 -11.36
N ARG A 107 24.39 -3.64 -11.78
CA ARG A 107 24.90 -3.02 -13.00
C ARG A 107 26.39 -2.69 -12.92
N ALA A 108 26.87 -2.23 -11.76
CA ALA A 108 28.28 -1.98 -11.53
C ALA A 108 29.12 -3.27 -11.50
N ASP A 109 28.61 -4.32 -10.85
CA ASP A 109 29.24 -5.64 -10.80
C ASP A 109 29.28 -6.28 -12.20
N ALA A 110 28.23 -6.12 -13.00
CA ALA A 110 28.22 -6.54 -14.40
C ALA A 110 29.28 -5.80 -15.24
N MET A 111 29.42 -4.48 -15.05
CA MET A 111 30.46 -3.68 -15.72
C MET A 111 31.88 -4.11 -15.31
N ARG A 112 32.12 -4.40 -14.03
CA ARG A 112 33.42 -4.90 -13.56
C ARG A 112 33.77 -6.25 -14.18
N ARG A 113 32.83 -7.19 -14.22
CA ARG A 113 33.04 -8.49 -14.88
C ARG A 113 33.38 -8.34 -16.37
N THR A 114 32.77 -7.38 -17.07
CA THR A 114 33.12 -7.12 -18.48
C THR A 114 34.50 -6.49 -18.66
N LEU A 115 35.01 -5.77 -17.68
CA LEU A 115 36.35 -5.16 -17.71
C LEU A 115 37.45 -6.17 -17.29
N GLU A 116 37.17 -7.02 -16.30
CA GLU A 116 38.06 -8.09 -15.83
C GLU A 116 38.10 -9.31 -16.77
N GLY A 117 37.12 -9.44 -17.68
CA GLY A 117 37.04 -10.51 -18.68
C GLY A 117 37.86 -10.30 -19.96
N ARG A 118 38.67 -9.23 -20.07
CA ARG A 118 39.65 -9.15 -21.16
C ARG A 118 40.90 -9.94 -20.75
N PRO A 119 41.22 -11.09 -21.38
CA PRO A 119 42.52 -11.68 -21.18
C PRO A 119 43.56 -10.63 -21.55
N HIS A 120 44.47 -10.34 -20.62
CA HIS A 120 45.72 -9.66 -20.92
C HIS A 120 46.46 -10.55 -21.93
N SER A 121 46.29 -10.25 -23.21
CA SER A 121 47.26 -10.65 -24.22
C SER A 121 48.48 -9.77 -24.04
N ASP A 122 49.25 -10.03 -22.99
CA ASP A 122 50.58 -9.48 -22.88
C ASP A 122 51.59 -10.61 -22.68
N SER A 123 52.38 -10.80 -23.74
CA SER A 123 53.81 -11.06 -23.66
C SER A 123 54.30 -12.44 -23.19
N ALA A 124 54.67 -13.28 -24.16
CA ALA A 124 55.85 -14.15 -24.08
C ALA A 124 56.53 -14.13 -25.47
N LEU A 125 57.55 -13.28 -25.66
CA LEU A 125 58.96 -13.69 -25.70
C LEU A 125 59.22 -14.90 -26.61
N LEU A 126 59.89 -14.67 -27.74
CA LEU A 126 61.11 -15.39 -28.11
C LEU A 126 61.91 -14.52 -29.09
N VAL A 127 62.92 -13.86 -28.52
CA VAL A 127 64.10 -13.37 -29.24
C VAL A 127 64.99 -14.58 -29.53
N ALA A 128 65.54 -14.62 -30.75
CA ALA A 128 66.67 -15.42 -31.24
C ALA A 128 66.50 -16.94 -31.35
N GLU A 129 66.67 -17.44 -32.59
CA GLU A 129 67.63 -18.47 -33.04
C GLU A 129 67.31 -18.78 -34.50
N ASP A 130 68.16 -18.38 -35.44
CA ASP A 130 69.21 -19.18 -36.08
C ASP A 130 68.67 -20.26 -37.07
N ARG A 131 69.30 -20.27 -38.26
CA ARG A 131 69.24 -21.21 -39.40
C ARG A 131 68.09 -21.12 -40.41
N LEU A 132 68.44 -20.72 -41.64
CA LEU A 132 68.74 -21.63 -42.78
C LEU A 132 69.20 -20.76 -43.97
N ARG A 133 70.49 -20.84 -44.31
CA ARG A 133 71.03 -21.36 -45.59
C ARG A 133 70.62 -20.61 -46.84
#